data_AF-A0A0F7GB83-F1
#
_entry.id   AF-A0A0F7GB83-F1
#
_cell.length_a   1.000
_cell.length_b   1.000
_cell.length_c   1.000
_cell.angle_alpha   90.00
_cell.angle_beta   90.00
_cell.angle_gamma   90.00
#
_symmetry.space_group_name_H-M   'P 1'
#
loop_
_entity.id
_entity.type
_entity.pdbx_description
1 polymer ?
#
loop_
_entity_poly.entity_id
_entity_poly.type
_entity_poly.pdbx_seq_one_letter_code
_entity_poly.pdbx_strand_id
1 'polypeptide(L)'
;NVDPLGIHTGESIVVAPSQTLSNREYYMLRNTAIKVIRHFGIVGECNIQYALNPYSEEFYIIEVNARLSRSSALASKATGYPLAYVAAKLALGIPLPIIKNSVTGVTTACFEPSLDYCVVKIPRWDLAKFNRVSTKIGSSMKSVGEVMSIGRSFEEAFQKALRMVDENVNGFDPNIKKVNENDLREPTDKRMFVLAAALREGYTVEKLYELTKIDRWFLEKFKNIIDYYKTLDAYDSGSVTCDVLKRAKKIGFSDKQIAAAIKSTELAVRKLREEYKITPFVKQIDTVAAEWPASTNYLYLTYNGTTHDLDFPGELVMVL
;
A
#
# COMPACT_ATOMS: atom_id res chain seq x y z
N ASN A 1 -4.06 2.79 -8.81
CA ASN A 1 -3.30 3.97 -8.35
C ASN A 1 -4.23 4.78 -7.46
N VAL A 2 -3.74 5.29 -6.33
CA VAL A 2 -4.50 6.22 -5.47
C VAL A 2 -4.50 7.59 -6.12
N ASP A 3 -3.32 8.01 -6.59
CA ASP A 3 -3.16 9.18 -7.45
C ASP A 3 -3.81 8.91 -8.82
N PRO A 4 -4.63 9.86 -9.34
CA PRO A 4 -5.35 9.69 -10.60
C PRO A 4 -4.43 9.83 -11.83
N LEU A 5 -5.00 9.53 -13.01
CA LEU A 5 -4.32 9.70 -14.30
C LEU A 5 -3.78 11.13 -14.44
N GLY A 6 -2.57 11.24 -15.03
CA GLY A 6 -1.81 12.48 -15.12
C GLY A 6 -0.56 12.47 -14.23
N ILE A 7 -0.55 11.59 -13.22
CA ILE A 7 0.63 11.27 -12.40
C ILE A 7 1.14 9.90 -12.84
N HIS A 8 2.43 9.79 -13.14
CA HIS A 8 3.05 8.54 -13.58
C HIS A 8 2.88 7.45 -12.52
N THR A 9 2.70 6.19 -12.90
CA THR A 9 2.52 5.06 -11.95
C THR A 9 3.70 4.93 -10.98
N GLY A 10 4.91 5.22 -11.46
CA GLY A 10 6.12 5.32 -10.64
C GLY A 10 6.11 6.46 -9.62
N GLU A 11 5.43 7.58 -9.91
CA GLU A 11 5.21 8.72 -8.99
C GLU A 11 3.96 8.56 -8.12
N SER A 12 3.16 7.52 -8.38
CA SER A 12 1.88 7.33 -7.71
C SER A 12 2.02 6.46 -6.48
N ILE A 13 1.15 6.72 -5.50
CA ILE A 13 0.81 5.74 -4.46
C ILE A 13 -0.03 4.65 -5.12
N VAL A 14 0.35 3.39 -4.90
CA VAL A 14 -0.27 2.23 -5.55
C VAL A 14 -0.70 1.23 -4.49
N VAL A 15 -1.84 0.60 -4.70
CA VAL A 15 -2.41 -0.42 -3.81
C VAL A 15 -2.62 -1.71 -4.57
N ALA A 16 -2.34 -2.84 -3.93
CA ALA A 16 -2.70 -4.18 -4.42
C ALA A 16 -3.47 -4.96 -3.33
N PRO A 17 -4.57 -5.65 -3.67
CA PRO A 17 -5.25 -5.66 -4.98
C PRO A 17 -6.01 -4.36 -5.30
N SER A 18 -6.70 -4.27 -6.44
CA SER A 18 -7.63 -3.18 -6.75
C SER A 18 -8.77 -3.10 -5.73
N GLN A 19 -9.14 -1.90 -5.29
CA GLN A 19 -10.10 -1.70 -4.18
C GLN A 19 -11.50 -1.25 -4.62
N THR A 20 -11.59 -0.51 -5.73
CA THR A 20 -12.81 0.23 -6.11
C THR A 20 -13.44 -0.23 -7.43
N LEU A 21 -12.97 -1.35 -7.97
CA LEU A 21 -13.57 -1.98 -9.15
C LEU A 21 -14.70 -2.91 -8.71
N SER A 22 -15.83 -2.82 -9.39
CA SER A 22 -16.83 -3.88 -9.38
C SER A 22 -16.25 -5.15 -10.01
N ASN A 23 -16.86 -6.29 -9.70
CA ASN A 23 -16.48 -7.57 -10.32
C ASN A 23 -16.58 -7.51 -11.85
N ARG A 24 -17.59 -6.82 -12.39
CA ARG A 24 -17.80 -6.68 -13.83
C ARG A 24 -16.67 -5.89 -14.49
N GLU A 25 -16.29 -4.74 -13.93
CA GLU A 25 -15.17 -3.94 -14.43
C GLU A 25 -13.84 -4.71 -14.34
N TYR A 26 -13.61 -5.42 -13.23
CA TYR A 26 -12.41 -6.23 -13.05
C TYR A 26 -12.28 -7.29 -14.17
N TYR A 27 -13.33 -8.07 -14.42
CA TYR A 27 -13.30 -9.09 -15.47
C TYR A 27 -13.28 -8.50 -16.87
N MET A 28 -13.89 -7.33 -17.10
CA MET A 28 -13.78 -6.59 -18.36
C MET A 28 -12.32 -6.23 -18.68
N LEU A 29 -11.61 -5.63 -17.72
CA LEU A 29 -10.20 -5.25 -17.87
C LEU A 29 -9.29 -6.48 -17.96
N ARG A 30 -9.54 -7.52 -17.15
CA ARG A 30 -8.81 -8.80 -17.19
C ARG A 30 -8.92 -9.48 -18.56
N ASN A 31 -10.15 -9.61 -19.08
CA ASN A 31 -10.39 -10.24 -20.38
C ASN A 31 -9.75 -9.43 -21.52
N THR A 32 -9.80 -8.10 -21.43
CA THR A 32 -9.13 -7.23 -22.39
C THR A 32 -7.62 -7.42 -22.36
N ALA A 33 -7.00 -7.52 -21.18
CA ALA A 33 -5.57 -7.78 -21.05
C ALA A 33 -5.19 -9.07 -21.79
N ILE A 34 -5.88 -10.17 -21.50
CA ILE A 34 -5.61 -11.48 -22.12
C ILE A 34 -5.74 -11.40 -23.65
N LYS A 35 -6.76 -10.71 -24.17
CA LYS A 35 -6.96 -10.54 -25.62
C LYS A 35 -5.80 -9.76 -26.28
N VAL A 36 -5.40 -8.63 -25.68
CA VAL A 36 -4.33 -7.77 -26.20
C VAL A 36 -2.99 -8.50 -26.20
N ILE A 37 -2.63 -9.15 -25.09
CA ILE A 37 -1.36 -9.86 -24.96
C ILE A 37 -1.27 -11.05 -25.93
N ARG A 38 -2.39 -11.77 -26.14
CA ARG A 38 -2.48 -12.82 -27.17
C ARG A 38 -2.30 -12.26 -28.58
N HIS A 39 -2.93 -11.13 -28.88
CA HIS A 39 -2.81 -10.49 -30.18
C HIS A 39 -1.37 -10.05 -30.49
N PHE A 40 -0.63 -9.54 -29.49
CA PHE A 40 0.78 -9.19 -29.62
C PHE A 40 1.73 -10.39 -29.63
N GLY A 41 1.26 -11.60 -29.33
CA GLY A 41 2.09 -12.81 -29.32
C GLY A 41 3.18 -12.80 -28.24
N ILE A 42 2.96 -12.11 -27.12
CA ILE A 42 3.94 -12.02 -26.04
C ILE A 42 4.02 -13.36 -25.29
N VAL A 43 5.25 -13.87 -25.14
CA VAL A 43 5.56 -15.07 -24.34
C VAL A 43 6.49 -14.64 -23.19
N GLY A 44 6.04 -14.82 -21.96
CA GLY A 44 6.74 -14.37 -20.76
C GLY A 44 5.83 -13.53 -19.87
N GLU A 45 6.36 -12.40 -19.37
CA GLU A 45 5.61 -11.46 -18.54
C GLU A 45 5.53 -10.08 -19.21
N CYS A 46 4.46 -9.36 -18.93
CA CYS A 46 4.25 -7.99 -19.38
C CYS A 46 3.38 -7.21 -18.38
N ASN A 47 3.44 -5.89 -18.48
CA ASN A 47 2.57 -4.98 -17.74
C ASN A 47 1.67 -4.21 -18.71
N ILE A 48 0.36 -4.19 -18.43
CA ILE A 48 -0.63 -3.40 -19.18
C ILE A 48 -1.25 -2.34 -18.26
N GLN A 49 -1.48 -1.15 -18.81
CA GLN A 49 -2.06 -0.02 -18.07
C GLN A 49 -3.37 0.44 -18.71
N TYR A 50 -4.31 0.84 -17.85
CA TYR A 50 -5.63 1.31 -18.22
C TYR A 50 -5.94 2.65 -17.56
N ALA A 51 -6.76 3.46 -18.24
CA ALA A 51 -7.54 4.52 -17.62
C ALA A 51 -9.02 4.13 -17.69
N LEU A 52 -9.69 4.03 -16.54
CA LEU A 52 -11.12 3.73 -16.44
C LEU A 52 -11.86 5.01 -16.04
N ASN A 53 -12.97 5.30 -16.71
CA ASN A 53 -13.87 6.39 -16.34
C ASN A 53 -14.55 6.05 -15.00
N PRO A 54 -14.49 6.91 -13.96
CA PRO A 54 -15.09 6.60 -12.67
C PRO A 54 -16.63 6.61 -12.67
N TYR A 55 -17.27 7.02 -13.77
CA TYR A 55 -18.73 7.15 -13.89
C TYR A 55 -19.34 6.21 -14.94
N SER A 56 -18.53 5.39 -15.62
CA SER A 56 -18.99 4.47 -16.65
C SER A 56 -17.99 3.33 -16.88
N GLU A 57 -18.36 2.33 -17.66
CA GLU A 57 -17.45 1.25 -18.05
C GLU A 57 -16.51 1.63 -19.22
N GLU A 58 -16.47 2.91 -19.60
CA GLU A 58 -15.56 3.40 -20.62
C GLU A 58 -14.12 3.35 -20.10
N PHE A 59 -13.23 2.72 -20.85
CA PHE A 59 -11.82 2.65 -20.51
C PHE A 59 -10.94 2.78 -21.75
N TYR A 60 -9.71 3.22 -21.52
CA TYR A 60 -8.66 3.31 -22.53
C TYR A 60 -7.48 2.43 -22.12
N ILE A 61 -6.91 1.71 -23.09
CA ILE A 61 -5.60 1.07 -22.93
C ILE A 61 -4.56 2.17 -23.11
N ILE A 62 -3.70 2.37 -22.11
CA ILE A 62 -2.68 3.43 -22.13
C ILE A 62 -1.41 2.90 -22.80
N GLU A 63 -0.88 1.79 -22.31
CA GLU A 63 0.33 1.17 -22.85
C GLU A 63 0.44 -0.31 -22.46
N VAL A 64 1.32 -1.02 -23.17
CA VAL A 64 1.79 -2.36 -22.82
C VAL A 64 3.31 -2.35 -22.80
N ASN A 65 3.89 -2.75 -21.68
CA ASN A 65 5.32 -2.99 -21.52
C ASN A 65 5.57 -4.50 -21.67
N ALA A 66 6.07 -4.94 -22.82
CA ALA A 66 6.37 -6.34 -23.14
C ALA A 66 7.68 -6.84 -22.48
N ARG A 67 7.81 -6.62 -21.17
CA ARG A 67 8.97 -6.99 -20.35
C ARG A 67 8.62 -6.89 -18.86
N LEU A 68 9.51 -7.44 -18.05
CA LEU A 68 9.56 -7.15 -16.62
C LEU A 68 9.68 -5.63 -16.37
N SER A 69 8.97 -5.19 -15.34
CA SER A 69 8.86 -3.79 -14.95
C SER A 69 9.02 -3.61 -13.44
N ARG A 70 9.12 -2.36 -13.00
CA ARG A 70 9.05 -2.01 -11.58
C ARG A 70 7.74 -2.53 -10.96
N SER A 71 6.64 -2.42 -11.70
CA SER A 71 5.33 -2.96 -11.31
C SER A 71 5.35 -4.48 -11.18
N SER A 72 6.09 -5.19 -12.03
CA SER A 72 6.27 -6.65 -11.95
C SER A 72 7.05 -7.05 -10.69
N ALA A 73 8.09 -6.30 -10.34
CA ALA A 73 8.83 -6.51 -9.09
C ALA A 73 7.92 -6.27 -7.87
N LEU A 74 7.17 -5.16 -7.85
CA LEU A 74 6.18 -4.86 -6.81
C LEU A 74 5.12 -5.97 -6.70
N ALA A 75 4.56 -6.42 -7.83
CA ALA A 75 3.56 -7.49 -7.86
C ALA A 75 4.14 -8.82 -7.34
N SER A 76 5.38 -9.15 -7.68
CA SER A 76 6.04 -10.37 -7.17
C SER A 76 6.20 -10.33 -5.66
N LYS A 77 6.54 -9.16 -5.10
CA LYS A 77 6.65 -8.98 -3.64
C LYS A 77 5.29 -8.94 -2.96
N ALA A 78 4.30 -8.31 -3.57
CA ALA A 78 2.94 -8.23 -3.04
C ALA A 78 2.27 -9.61 -2.97
N THR A 79 2.48 -10.46 -3.96
CA THR A 79 1.77 -11.74 -4.10
C THR A 79 2.57 -12.96 -3.65
N GLY A 80 3.89 -12.82 -3.49
CA GLY A 80 4.79 -13.97 -3.35
C GLY A 80 5.03 -14.75 -4.65
N TYR A 81 4.37 -14.39 -5.76
CA TYR A 81 4.50 -15.05 -7.05
C TYR A 81 5.75 -14.55 -7.80
N PRO A 82 6.74 -15.40 -8.11
CA PRO A 82 8.02 -14.93 -8.65
C PRO A 82 7.94 -14.70 -10.17
N LEU A 83 7.34 -13.60 -10.61
CA LEU A 83 7.05 -13.31 -12.03
C LEU A 83 8.27 -13.45 -12.94
N ALA A 84 9.43 -12.93 -12.53
CA ALA A 84 10.66 -13.02 -13.32
C ALA A 84 11.15 -14.46 -13.50
N TYR A 85 11.07 -15.28 -12.45
CA TYR A 85 11.45 -16.70 -12.50
C TYR A 85 10.53 -17.47 -13.45
N VAL A 86 9.21 -17.24 -13.33
CA VAL A 86 8.21 -17.89 -14.18
C VAL A 86 8.37 -17.45 -15.64
N ALA A 87 8.56 -16.15 -15.89
CA ALA A 87 8.81 -15.62 -17.23
C ALA A 87 10.04 -16.26 -17.89
N ALA A 88 11.14 -16.44 -17.15
CA ALA A 88 12.34 -17.12 -17.65
C ALA A 88 12.07 -18.59 -18.02
N LYS A 89 11.25 -19.31 -17.25
CA LYS A 89 10.84 -20.68 -17.57
C LYS A 89 9.95 -20.73 -18.81
N LEU A 90 9.02 -19.79 -18.97
CA LEU A 90 8.18 -19.67 -20.16
C LEU A 90 9.02 -19.42 -21.42
N ALA A 91 10.07 -18.59 -21.33
CA ALA A 91 11.01 -18.35 -22.43
C ALA A 91 11.77 -19.62 -22.88
N LEU A 92 11.87 -20.63 -22.01
CA LEU A 92 12.42 -21.96 -22.32
C LEU A 92 11.36 -22.94 -22.85
N GLY A 93 10.14 -22.47 -23.14
CA GLY A 93 9.03 -23.30 -23.62
C GLY A 93 8.35 -24.15 -22.54
N ILE A 94 8.65 -23.92 -21.25
CA ILE A 94 8.03 -24.67 -20.15
C ILE A 94 6.68 -24.00 -19.79
N PRO A 95 5.54 -24.68 -19.96
CA PRO A 95 4.23 -24.07 -19.74
C PRO A 95 3.89 -23.94 -18.24
N LEU A 96 3.03 -22.97 -17.90
CA LEU A 96 2.63 -22.67 -16.52
C LEU A 96 2.19 -23.89 -15.68
N PRO A 97 1.40 -24.87 -16.19
CA PRO A 97 0.98 -26.02 -15.39
C PRO A 97 2.13 -26.95 -14.96
N ILE A 98 3.29 -26.86 -15.59
CA ILE A 98 4.46 -27.69 -15.27
C ILE A 98 5.39 -26.99 -14.27
N ILE A 99 5.38 -25.66 -14.24
CA ILE A 99 6.18 -24.87 -13.29
C ILE A 99 5.53 -25.00 -11.91
N LYS A 100 6.30 -25.41 -10.89
CA LYS A 100 5.81 -25.50 -9.51
C LYS A 100 5.74 -24.13 -8.85
N ASN A 101 4.73 -23.93 -8.01
CA ASN A 101 4.65 -22.79 -7.11
C ASN A 101 5.59 -23.02 -5.92
N SER A 102 6.67 -22.25 -5.83
CA SER A 102 7.68 -22.38 -4.76
C SER A 102 7.17 -21.98 -3.37
N VAL A 103 6.05 -21.26 -3.27
CA VAL A 103 5.50 -20.80 -1.98
C VAL A 103 4.70 -21.91 -1.28
N THR A 104 3.92 -22.69 -2.04
CA THR A 104 3.07 -23.78 -1.50
C THR A 104 3.69 -25.17 -1.71
N GLY A 105 4.58 -25.35 -2.68
CA GLY A 105 5.27 -26.61 -2.98
C GLY A 105 4.41 -27.70 -3.64
N VAL A 106 3.09 -27.61 -3.50
CA VAL A 106 2.11 -28.62 -3.97
C VAL A 106 1.27 -28.16 -5.17
N THR A 107 1.24 -26.85 -5.46
CA THR A 107 0.48 -26.28 -6.59
C THR A 107 1.41 -25.89 -7.75
N THR A 108 0.80 -25.53 -8.89
CA THR A 108 1.52 -25.08 -10.09
C THR A 108 1.58 -23.56 -10.15
N ALA A 109 2.33 -22.99 -11.09
CA ALA A 109 2.35 -21.56 -11.37
C ALA A 109 1.13 -21.09 -12.20
N CYS A 110 0.22 -22.00 -12.60
CA CYS A 110 -0.93 -21.70 -13.44
C CYS A 110 -2.18 -21.31 -12.62
N PHE A 111 -2.12 -20.18 -11.92
CA PHE A 111 -3.22 -19.65 -11.13
C PHE A 111 -3.11 -18.12 -11.02
N GLU A 112 -4.15 -17.48 -10.49
CA GLU A 112 -4.15 -16.06 -10.14
C GLU A 112 -4.05 -15.94 -8.61
N PRO A 113 -3.02 -15.26 -8.06
CA PRO A 113 -2.89 -15.10 -6.63
C PRO A 113 -4.09 -14.43 -5.95
N SER A 114 -4.41 -14.88 -4.74
CA SER A 114 -5.39 -14.28 -3.85
C SER A 114 -4.68 -13.73 -2.61
N LEU A 115 -5.05 -12.52 -2.19
CA LEU A 115 -4.40 -11.82 -1.08
C LEU A 115 -5.44 -11.52 0.00
N ASP A 116 -5.18 -11.94 1.24
CA ASP A 116 -6.01 -11.63 2.41
C ASP A 116 -5.50 -10.39 3.19
N TYR A 117 -4.70 -9.58 2.51
CA TYR A 117 -4.08 -8.36 2.99
C TYR A 117 -4.02 -7.30 1.89
N CYS A 118 -3.76 -6.06 2.30
CA CYS A 118 -3.57 -4.90 1.46
C CYS A 118 -2.07 -4.56 1.40
N VAL A 119 -1.56 -4.33 0.20
CA VAL A 119 -0.19 -3.86 -0.05
C VAL A 119 -0.26 -2.41 -0.51
N VAL A 120 0.58 -1.54 0.07
CA VAL A 120 0.67 -0.14 -0.33
C VAL A 120 2.12 0.19 -0.72
N LYS A 121 2.29 0.72 -1.92
CA LYS A 121 3.55 1.30 -2.39
C LYS A 121 3.46 2.81 -2.34
N ILE A 122 4.50 3.46 -1.81
CA ILE A 122 4.66 4.92 -1.84
C ILE A 122 6.03 5.24 -2.47
N PRO A 123 6.09 6.15 -3.45
CA PRO A 123 7.37 6.61 -3.99
C PRO A 123 8.19 7.39 -2.95
N ARG A 124 9.51 7.37 -3.11
CA ARG A 124 10.45 8.20 -2.34
C ARG A 124 10.98 9.31 -3.24
N TRP A 125 10.94 10.54 -2.74
CA TRP A 125 11.49 11.72 -3.41
C TRP A 125 12.57 12.36 -2.57
N ASP A 126 13.58 12.91 -3.25
CA ASP A 126 14.68 13.68 -2.66
C ASP A 126 14.78 15.08 -3.32
N LEU A 127 13.63 15.67 -3.65
CA LEU A 127 13.54 16.94 -4.41
C LEU A 127 14.16 18.13 -3.68
N ALA A 128 14.23 18.09 -2.34
CA ALA A 128 14.88 19.14 -1.54
C ALA A 128 16.37 19.30 -1.84
N LYS A 129 17.03 18.30 -2.44
CA LYS A 129 18.44 18.40 -2.89
C LYS A 129 18.59 19.24 -4.17
N PHE A 130 17.50 19.59 -4.84
CA PHE A 130 17.49 20.21 -6.17
C PHE A 130 16.70 21.52 -6.19
N ASN A 131 17.31 22.62 -5.72
CA ASN A 131 16.65 23.94 -5.56
C ASN A 131 16.02 24.52 -6.84
N ARG A 132 16.47 24.10 -8.03
CA ARG A 132 15.96 24.58 -9.33
C ARG A 132 14.95 23.62 -9.98
N VAL A 133 14.60 22.53 -9.30
CA VAL A 133 13.65 21.52 -9.81
C VAL A 133 12.29 21.75 -9.18
N SER A 134 11.25 21.74 -10.01
CA SER A 134 9.87 21.82 -9.52
C SER A 134 9.51 20.59 -8.68
N THR A 135 8.88 20.82 -7.54
CA THR A 135 8.32 19.79 -6.65
C THR A 135 7.01 19.18 -7.15
N LYS A 136 6.43 19.74 -8.21
CA LYS A 136 5.22 19.19 -8.85
C LYS A 136 5.53 17.82 -9.46
N ILE A 137 4.66 16.85 -9.23
CA ILE A 137 4.73 15.52 -9.82
C ILE A 137 3.71 15.40 -10.96
N GLY A 138 3.95 14.51 -11.91
CA GLY A 138 3.13 14.37 -13.10
C GLY A 138 3.52 13.13 -13.89
N SER A 139 3.39 13.18 -15.22
CA SER A 139 3.66 12.02 -16.10
C SER A 139 5.13 11.65 -16.23
N SER A 140 6.07 12.54 -15.88
CA SER A 140 7.51 12.24 -15.88
C SER A 140 7.98 11.92 -14.46
N MET A 141 8.67 10.79 -14.31
CA MET A 141 9.18 10.33 -13.01
C MET A 141 10.28 11.24 -12.45
N LYS A 142 10.21 11.49 -11.15
CA LYS A 142 11.20 12.22 -10.35
C LYS A 142 11.56 11.50 -9.04
N SER A 143 10.78 10.50 -8.64
CA SER A 143 11.06 9.64 -7.50
C SER A 143 12.36 8.86 -7.71
N VAL A 144 13.12 8.73 -6.63
CA VAL A 144 14.45 8.08 -6.59
C VAL A 144 14.37 6.65 -6.07
N GLY A 145 13.22 6.24 -5.55
CA GLY A 145 12.97 4.93 -5.01
C GLY A 145 11.50 4.75 -4.64
N GLU A 146 11.19 3.64 -3.97
CA GLU A 146 9.86 3.33 -3.48
C GLU A 146 9.94 2.43 -2.26
N VAL A 147 8.92 2.49 -1.42
CA VAL A 147 8.73 1.59 -0.29
C VAL A 147 7.44 0.81 -0.47
N MET A 148 7.39 -0.39 0.11
CA MET A 148 6.22 -1.25 0.10
C MET A 148 5.90 -1.68 1.52
N SER A 149 4.64 -1.55 1.92
CA SER A 149 4.13 -2.06 3.20
C SER A 149 2.97 -3.00 2.98
N ILE A 150 2.70 -3.82 4.00
CA ILE A 150 1.61 -4.80 4.02
C ILE A 150 0.84 -4.63 5.33
N GLY A 151 -0.49 -4.69 5.27
CA GLY A 151 -1.39 -4.66 6.44
C GLY A 151 -2.73 -5.29 6.07
N ARG A 152 -3.56 -5.65 7.06
CA ARG A 152 -4.88 -6.27 6.77
C ARG A 152 -6.01 -5.25 6.58
N SER A 153 -5.66 -3.97 6.63
CA SER A 153 -6.50 -2.85 6.21
C SER A 153 -5.65 -1.86 5.42
N PHE A 154 -6.32 -1.06 4.59
CA PHE A 154 -5.64 0.00 3.84
C PHE A 154 -4.99 1.00 4.80
N GLU A 155 -5.68 1.42 5.86
CA GLU A 155 -5.16 2.37 6.85
C GLU A 155 -3.87 1.85 7.50
N GLU A 156 -3.84 0.57 7.90
CA GLU A 156 -2.67 -0.07 8.49
C GLU A 156 -1.48 -0.07 7.53
N ALA A 157 -1.70 -0.55 6.29
CA ALA A 157 -0.67 -0.61 5.27
C ALA A 157 -0.18 0.81 4.92
N PHE A 158 -1.08 1.75 4.65
CA PHE A 158 -0.76 3.11 4.26
C PHE A 158 0.11 3.84 5.30
N GLN A 159 -0.27 3.77 6.58
CA GLN A 159 0.53 4.42 7.63
C GLN A 159 1.89 3.75 7.82
N LYS A 160 2.00 2.42 7.64
CA LYS A 160 3.30 1.73 7.62
C LYS A 160 4.17 2.20 6.46
N ALA A 161 3.61 2.34 5.26
CA ALA A 161 4.35 2.81 4.10
C ALA A 161 4.86 4.23 4.29
N LEU A 162 4.03 5.15 4.82
CA LEU A 162 4.47 6.53 5.07
C LEU A 162 5.69 6.61 6.00
N ARG A 163 5.74 5.76 7.04
CA ARG A 163 6.90 5.66 7.94
C ARG A 163 8.15 5.08 7.30
N MET A 164 7.99 4.27 6.27
CA MET A 164 9.13 3.70 5.54
C MET A 164 9.74 4.73 4.58
N VAL A 165 8.95 5.71 4.10
CA VAL A 165 9.44 6.72 3.15
C VAL A 165 10.49 7.62 3.79
N ASP A 166 10.27 8.10 5.00
CA ASP A 166 11.15 9.07 5.67
C ASP A 166 11.16 8.81 7.17
N GLU A 167 12.35 8.79 7.79
CA GLU A 167 12.52 8.59 9.23
C GLU A 167 11.84 9.66 10.09
N ASN A 168 11.62 10.85 9.52
CA ASN A 168 10.96 11.97 10.19
C ASN A 168 9.43 11.94 10.04
N VAL A 169 8.90 11.03 9.22
CA VAL A 169 7.46 10.87 9.01
C VAL A 169 6.95 9.76 9.91
N ASN A 170 6.16 10.11 10.92
CA ASN A 170 5.63 9.13 11.88
C ASN A 170 4.36 8.41 11.38
N GLY A 171 3.75 8.89 10.28
CA GLY A 171 2.54 8.35 9.66
C GLY A 171 1.77 9.45 8.92
N PHE A 172 0.46 9.32 8.80
CA PHE A 172 -0.39 10.31 8.13
C PHE A 172 -0.71 11.48 9.07
N ASP A 173 0.28 12.34 9.29
CA ASP A 173 0.26 13.41 10.28
C ASP A 173 -0.27 14.73 9.67
N PRO A 174 -1.37 15.31 10.22
CA PRO A 174 -1.95 16.55 9.72
C PRO A 174 -1.15 17.81 10.07
N ASN A 175 -0.12 17.72 10.92
CA ASN A 175 0.61 18.90 11.41
C ASN A 175 1.90 19.19 10.62
N ILE A 176 2.31 18.32 9.68
CA ILE A 176 3.54 18.46 8.91
C ILE A 176 3.45 19.60 7.88
N LYS A 177 2.27 19.79 7.29
CA LYS A 177 1.99 20.85 6.31
C LYS A 177 0.73 21.61 6.70
N LYS A 178 0.61 22.83 6.20
CA LYS A 178 -0.63 23.60 6.24
C LYS A 178 -1.46 23.28 5.01
N VAL A 179 -2.76 23.54 5.09
CA VAL A 179 -3.66 23.40 3.94
C VAL A 179 -3.23 24.35 2.82
N ASN A 180 -3.17 23.81 1.61
CA ASN A 180 -2.90 24.53 0.39
C ASN A 180 -3.69 23.87 -0.74
N GLU A 181 -4.79 24.48 -1.17
CA GLU A 181 -5.62 23.92 -2.24
C GLU A 181 -4.88 23.80 -3.57
N ASN A 182 -3.87 24.64 -3.82
CA ASN A 182 -3.07 24.53 -5.04
C ASN A 182 -2.25 23.25 -5.03
N ASP A 183 -1.67 22.85 -3.90
CA ASP A 183 -0.93 21.58 -3.79
C ASP A 183 -1.87 20.35 -3.84
N LEU A 184 -3.15 20.52 -3.50
CA LEU A 184 -4.16 19.48 -3.66
C LEU A 184 -4.57 19.31 -5.14
N ARG A 185 -4.72 20.42 -5.88
CA ARG A 185 -5.04 20.42 -7.33
C ARG A 185 -3.84 20.03 -8.19
N GLU A 186 -2.69 20.61 -7.89
CA GLU A 186 -1.41 20.42 -8.57
C GLU A 186 -0.49 19.57 -7.68
N PRO A 187 -0.46 18.25 -7.89
CA PRO A 187 0.16 17.31 -6.97
C PRO A 187 1.66 17.58 -6.79
N THR A 188 2.14 17.49 -5.56
CA THR A 188 3.56 17.56 -5.18
C THR A 188 3.98 16.32 -4.39
N ASP A 189 5.28 16.15 -4.14
CA ASP A 189 5.82 15.08 -3.28
C ASP A 189 5.32 15.14 -1.82
N LYS A 190 4.67 16.26 -1.41
CA LYS A 190 4.10 16.45 -0.06
C LYS A 190 2.57 16.51 -0.04
N ARG A 191 1.89 16.24 -1.17
CA ARG A 191 0.42 16.33 -1.30
C ARG A 191 -0.34 15.60 -0.19
N MET A 192 0.12 14.41 0.21
CA MET A 192 -0.55 13.63 1.26
C MET A 192 -0.61 14.35 2.61
N PHE A 193 0.43 15.10 2.99
CA PHE A 193 0.44 15.86 4.23
C PHE A 193 -0.46 17.10 4.17
N VAL A 194 -0.58 17.71 2.98
CA VAL A 194 -1.56 18.78 2.74
C VAL A 194 -2.99 18.23 2.82
N LEU A 195 -3.22 17.02 2.30
CA LEU A 195 -4.50 16.32 2.39
C LEU A 195 -4.87 15.99 3.85
N ALA A 196 -3.91 15.51 4.64
CA ALA A 196 -4.08 15.28 6.08
C ALA A 196 -4.51 16.55 6.81
N ALA A 197 -3.82 17.67 6.55
CA ALA A 197 -4.15 18.98 7.11
C ALA A 197 -5.57 19.43 6.69
N ALA A 198 -5.96 19.21 5.44
CA ALA A 198 -7.27 19.63 4.94
C ALA A 198 -8.42 18.85 5.60
N LEU A 199 -8.23 17.53 5.80
CA LEU A 199 -9.16 16.72 6.58
C LEU A 199 -9.26 17.19 8.04
N ARG A 200 -8.14 17.60 8.63
CA ARG A 200 -8.08 18.12 10.01
C ARG A 200 -8.84 19.45 10.15
N GLU A 201 -8.75 20.32 9.15
CA GLU A 201 -9.51 21.57 9.04
C GLU A 201 -10.99 21.37 8.65
N GLY A 202 -11.44 20.12 8.48
CA GLY A 202 -12.85 19.80 8.27
C GLY A 202 -13.31 19.82 6.81
N TYR A 203 -12.39 19.73 5.84
CA TYR A 203 -12.77 19.61 4.44
C TYR A 203 -13.55 18.31 4.23
N THR A 204 -14.63 18.39 3.45
CA THR A 204 -15.45 17.22 3.11
C THR A 204 -14.72 16.34 2.10
N VAL A 205 -15.07 15.04 2.10
CA VAL A 205 -14.56 14.09 1.11
C VAL A 205 -14.90 14.53 -0.31
N GLU A 206 -16.09 15.09 -0.53
CA GLU A 206 -16.47 15.64 -1.84
C GLU A 206 -15.60 16.81 -2.28
N LYS A 207 -15.31 17.75 -1.37
CA LYS A 207 -14.42 18.87 -1.69
C LYS A 207 -13.03 18.35 -2.05
N LEU A 208 -12.51 17.37 -1.30
CA LEU A 208 -11.20 16.78 -1.58
C LEU A 208 -11.19 15.97 -2.87
N TYR A 209 -12.28 15.27 -3.20
CA TYR A 209 -12.45 14.59 -4.49
C TYR A 209 -12.38 15.60 -5.64
N GLU A 210 -13.08 16.74 -5.53
CA GLU A 210 -13.03 17.76 -6.57
C GLU A 210 -11.66 18.39 -6.75
N LEU A 211 -10.93 18.61 -5.66
CA LEU A 211 -9.56 19.14 -5.72
C LEU A 211 -8.57 18.11 -6.25
N THR A 212 -8.71 16.84 -5.87
CA THR A 212 -7.63 15.86 -6.05
C THR A 212 -7.86 14.81 -7.11
N LYS A 213 -9.13 14.52 -7.39
CA LYS A 213 -9.64 13.37 -8.17
C LYS A 213 -9.18 12.00 -7.65
N ILE A 214 -8.69 11.94 -6.40
CA ILE A 214 -8.46 10.69 -5.67
C ILE A 214 -9.83 10.09 -5.34
N ASP A 215 -10.01 8.79 -5.58
CA ASP A 215 -11.28 8.10 -5.32
C ASP A 215 -11.78 8.31 -3.88
N ARG A 216 -13.10 8.52 -3.75
CA ARG A 216 -13.78 8.78 -2.47
C ARG A 216 -13.51 7.69 -1.44
N TRP A 217 -13.37 6.44 -1.88
CA TRP A 217 -13.04 5.33 -0.99
C TRP A 217 -11.73 5.60 -0.25
N PHE A 218 -10.67 6.01 -0.95
CA PHE A 218 -9.38 6.32 -0.30
C PHE A 218 -9.48 7.55 0.59
N LEU A 219 -10.20 8.58 0.15
CA LEU A 219 -10.43 9.79 0.94
C LEU A 219 -11.17 9.49 2.26
N GLU A 220 -12.16 8.60 2.26
CA GLU A 220 -12.82 8.13 3.48
C GLU A 220 -11.85 7.36 4.38
N LYS A 221 -10.97 6.52 3.83
CA LYS A 221 -9.95 5.83 4.63
C LYS A 221 -8.93 6.80 5.24
N PHE A 222 -8.54 7.85 4.52
CA PHE A 222 -7.70 8.91 5.08
C PHE A 222 -8.45 9.68 6.19
N LYS A 223 -9.73 9.95 5.97
CA LYS A 223 -10.60 10.58 6.97
C LYS A 223 -10.70 9.74 8.25
N ASN A 224 -10.81 8.41 8.14
CA ASN A 224 -10.82 7.52 9.31
C ASN A 224 -9.58 7.72 10.19
N ILE A 225 -8.40 7.89 9.59
CA ILE A 225 -7.15 8.12 10.32
C ILE A 225 -7.20 9.49 11.02
N ILE A 226 -7.61 10.55 10.32
CA ILE A 226 -7.66 11.91 10.86
C ILE A 226 -8.75 12.10 11.92
N ASP A 227 -9.90 11.46 11.78
CA ASP A 227 -10.92 11.45 12.82
C ASP A 227 -10.43 10.72 14.07
N TYR A 228 -9.60 9.69 13.91
CA TYR A 228 -9.03 8.98 15.05
C TYR A 228 -8.04 9.83 15.86
N TYR A 229 -7.34 10.77 15.21
CA TYR A 229 -6.57 11.78 15.96
C TYR A 229 -7.46 12.55 16.94
N LYS A 230 -8.69 12.94 16.56
CA LYS A 230 -9.62 13.63 17.49
C LYS A 230 -9.96 12.79 18.72
N THR A 231 -10.04 11.46 18.56
CA THR A 231 -10.25 10.54 19.67
C THR A 231 -9.04 10.50 20.59
N LEU A 232 -7.83 10.48 20.03
CA LEU A 232 -6.58 10.49 20.81
C LEU A 232 -6.37 11.84 21.51
N ASP A 233 -6.58 12.95 20.82
CA ASP A 233 -6.39 14.31 21.36
C ASP A 233 -7.32 14.61 22.55
N ALA A 234 -8.43 13.88 22.69
CA ALA A 234 -9.33 13.98 23.84
C ALA A 234 -8.69 13.43 25.15
N TYR A 235 -7.61 12.65 25.05
CA TYR A 235 -6.87 12.14 26.19
C TYR A 235 -5.68 13.06 26.49
N ASP A 236 -5.91 14.09 27.31
CA ASP A 236 -4.87 15.07 27.72
C ASP A 236 -3.99 14.58 28.89
N SER A 237 -4.28 13.40 29.44
CA SER A 237 -3.64 12.88 30.66
C SER A 237 -2.40 12.01 30.41
N GLY A 238 -1.90 11.93 29.17
CA GLY A 238 -0.72 11.12 28.84
C GLY A 238 -0.96 9.60 28.77
N SER A 239 -2.22 9.14 28.89
CA SER A 239 -2.62 7.74 28.87
C SER A 239 -3.97 7.55 28.17
N VAL A 240 -4.21 6.35 27.62
CA VAL A 240 -5.42 5.96 26.86
C VAL A 240 -5.91 4.60 27.31
N THR A 241 -7.18 4.30 27.09
CA THR A 241 -7.74 2.98 27.40
C THR A 241 -7.19 1.89 26.46
N CYS A 242 -7.25 0.63 26.90
CA CYS A 242 -6.83 -0.53 26.10
C CYS A 242 -7.51 -0.58 24.74
N ASP A 243 -8.82 -0.35 24.66
CA ASP A 243 -9.57 -0.40 23.40
C ASP A 243 -9.16 0.72 22.44
N VAL A 244 -8.94 1.94 22.96
CA VAL A 244 -8.49 3.07 22.15
C VAL A 244 -7.10 2.82 21.60
N LEU A 245 -6.19 2.30 22.43
CA LEU A 245 -4.84 1.96 22.01
C LEU A 245 -4.85 0.84 20.97
N LYS A 246 -5.58 -0.25 21.23
CA LYS A 246 -5.69 -1.40 20.31
C LYS A 246 -6.24 -0.99 18.95
N ARG A 247 -7.29 -0.15 18.92
CA ARG A 247 -7.85 0.36 17.67
C ARG A 247 -6.90 1.31 16.94
N ALA A 248 -6.15 2.16 17.64
CA ALA A 248 -5.09 2.98 17.03
C ALA A 248 -4.05 2.11 16.31
N LYS A 249 -3.60 1.03 16.97
CA LYS A 249 -2.64 0.08 16.37
C LYS A 249 -3.21 -0.64 15.15
N LYS A 250 -4.48 -1.07 15.19
CA LYS A 250 -5.17 -1.74 14.07
C LYS A 250 -5.34 -0.88 12.83
N ILE A 251 -5.43 0.43 12.97
CA ILE A 251 -5.47 1.37 11.84
C ILE A 251 -4.08 1.93 11.48
N GLY A 252 -3.01 1.39 12.07
CA GLY A 252 -1.63 1.65 11.66
C GLY A 252 -0.88 2.75 12.38
N PHE A 253 -1.41 3.35 13.46
CA PHE A 253 -0.70 4.39 14.21
C PHE A 253 0.59 3.83 14.82
N SER A 254 1.68 4.59 14.71
CA SER A 254 2.90 4.32 15.46
C SER A 254 2.79 4.76 16.92
N ASP A 255 3.64 4.20 17.78
CA ASP A 255 3.71 4.60 19.19
C ASP A 255 4.10 6.09 19.29
N LYS A 256 4.94 6.60 18.37
CA LYS A 256 5.28 8.03 18.22
C LYS A 256 4.06 8.91 17.89
N GLN A 257 3.21 8.51 16.93
CA GLN A 257 2.01 9.29 16.58
C GLN A 257 1.04 9.37 17.75
N ILE A 258 0.82 8.25 18.45
CA ILE A 258 -0.07 8.20 19.61
C ILE A 258 0.49 9.08 20.72
N ALA A 259 1.79 8.95 21.01
CA ALA A 259 2.46 9.74 22.04
C ALA A 259 2.32 11.25 21.79
N ALA A 260 2.52 11.69 20.55
CA ALA A 260 2.35 13.10 20.18
C ALA A 260 0.91 13.59 20.39
N ALA A 261 -0.09 12.79 20.04
CA ALA A 261 -1.51 13.16 20.18
C ALA A 261 -1.94 13.26 21.64
N ILE A 262 -1.48 12.35 22.51
CA ILE A 262 -1.89 12.29 23.93
C ILE A 262 -0.94 13.04 24.87
N LYS A 263 0.01 13.82 24.32
CA LYS A 263 1.06 14.55 25.06
C LYS A 263 1.90 13.67 25.99
N SER A 264 2.31 12.50 25.48
CA SER A 264 3.15 11.52 26.18
C SER A 264 4.47 11.26 25.42
N THR A 265 5.23 10.25 25.84
CA THR A 265 6.45 9.82 25.15
C THR A 265 6.24 8.49 24.44
N GLU A 266 6.99 8.24 23.36
CA GLU A 266 6.95 6.96 22.63
C GLU A 266 7.18 5.77 23.57
N LEU A 267 8.14 5.91 24.50
CA LEU A 267 8.45 4.86 25.47
C LEU A 267 7.29 4.58 26.42
N ALA A 268 6.58 5.61 26.88
CA ALA A 268 5.41 5.44 27.74
C ALA A 268 4.25 4.73 27.01
N VAL A 269 3.98 5.11 25.76
CA VAL A 269 2.97 4.43 24.92
C VAL A 269 3.36 2.97 24.67
N ARG A 270 4.64 2.70 24.41
CA ARG A 270 5.14 1.33 24.23
C ARG A 270 4.96 0.49 25.48
N LYS A 271 5.31 1.01 26.66
CA LYS A 271 5.12 0.32 27.95
C LYS A 271 3.64 0.03 28.20
N LEU A 272 2.77 1.02 28.03
CA LEU A 272 1.31 0.86 28.17
C LEU A 272 0.77 -0.22 27.22
N ARG A 273 1.28 -0.24 25.99
CA ARG A 273 0.93 -1.25 24.98
C ARG A 273 1.35 -2.66 25.43
N GLU A 274 2.54 -2.81 26.00
CA GLU A 274 3.05 -4.07 26.55
C GLU A 274 2.25 -4.53 27.79
N GLU A 275 1.90 -3.61 28.70
CA GLU A 275 1.03 -3.85 29.87
C GLU A 275 -0.36 -4.37 29.46
N TYR A 276 -0.94 -3.78 28.41
CA TYR A 276 -2.20 -4.24 27.82
C TYR A 276 -2.06 -5.46 26.92
N LYS A 277 -0.85 -6.03 26.77
CA LYS A 277 -0.56 -7.19 25.90
C LYS A 277 -1.00 -6.95 24.45
N ILE A 278 -0.86 -5.72 23.97
CA ILE A 278 -1.18 -5.33 22.59
C ILE A 278 0.10 -5.47 21.75
N THR A 279 0.38 -6.65 21.24
CA THR A 279 1.50 -6.90 20.33
C THR A 279 1.00 -7.26 18.93
N PRO A 280 1.78 -6.97 17.87
CA PRO A 280 1.41 -7.39 16.53
C PRO A 280 1.60 -8.91 16.37
N PHE A 281 0.82 -9.49 15.48
CA PHE A 281 0.95 -10.88 15.05
C PHE A 281 1.76 -10.99 13.77
N VAL A 282 2.43 -12.13 13.60
CA VAL A 282 3.24 -12.47 12.42
C VAL A 282 2.36 -13.27 11.47
N LYS A 283 2.28 -12.81 10.22
CA LYS A 283 1.49 -13.43 9.16
C LYS A 283 2.32 -13.78 7.95
N GLN A 284 2.00 -14.89 7.29
CA GLN A 284 2.67 -15.36 6.07
C GLN A 284 2.07 -14.73 4.81
N ILE A 285 2.91 -14.59 3.80
CA ILE A 285 2.53 -14.33 2.41
C ILE A 285 2.56 -15.68 1.69
N ASP A 286 1.38 -16.20 1.37
CA ASP A 286 1.21 -17.56 0.88
C ASP A 286 0.78 -17.66 -0.59
N THR A 287 0.46 -16.54 -1.24
CA THR A 287 -0.05 -16.42 -2.62
C THR A 287 -1.51 -16.88 -2.86
N VAL A 288 -2.16 -17.51 -1.88
CA VAL A 288 -3.47 -18.16 -2.03
C VAL A 288 -4.46 -17.85 -0.89
N ALA A 289 -4.20 -16.83 -0.07
CA ALA A 289 -5.06 -16.43 1.03
C ALA A 289 -5.43 -17.59 1.98
N ALA A 290 -4.40 -18.32 2.42
CA ALA A 290 -4.46 -19.47 3.31
C ALA A 290 -5.25 -20.69 2.80
N GLU A 291 -5.59 -20.77 1.51
CA GLU A 291 -6.17 -21.98 0.91
C GLU A 291 -5.21 -23.19 1.03
N TRP A 292 -3.92 -22.94 0.88
CA TRP A 292 -2.85 -23.92 1.06
C TRP A 292 -1.79 -23.40 2.02
N PRO A 293 -1.18 -24.26 2.86
CA PRO A 293 -0.12 -23.85 3.75
C PRO A 293 1.11 -23.39 2.96
N ALA A 294 1.71 -22.28 3.40
CA ALA A 294 2.97 -21.81 2.85
C ALA A 294 4.14 -22.61 3.42
N SER A 295 5.02 -23.11 2.56
CA SER A 295 6.29 -23.72 2.95
C SER A 295 7.40 -22.69 3.19
N THR A 296 7.14 -21.40 2.94
CA THR A 296 8.12 -20.32 3.06
C THR A 296 7.74 -19.33 4.16
N ASN A 297 8.75 -18.69 4.76
CA ASN A 297 8.58 -17.69 5.82
C ASN A 297 8.77 -16.28 5.26
N TYR A 298 7.94 -15.91 4.28
CA TYR A 298 7.82 -14.52 3.84
C TYR A 298 6.74 -13.83 4.68
N LEU A 299 7.13 -12.88 5.54
CA LEU A 299 6.30 -12.46 6.66
C LEU A 299 5.98 -10.96 6.68
N TYR A 300 4.86 -10.62 7.31
CA TYR A 300 4.55 -9.25 7.71
C TYR A 300 3.91 -9.22 9.12
N LEU A 301 4.00 -8.06 9.76
CA LEU A 301 3.39 -7.81 11.07
C LEU A 301 2.06 -7.05 10.94
N THR A 302 1.06 -7.45 11.71
CA THR A 302 -0.27 -6.79 11.77
C THR A 302 -0.91 -6.88 13.15
N TYR A 303 -1.67 -5.84 13.53
CA TYR A 303 -2.53 -5.87 14.73
C TYR A 303 -3.93 -6.43 14.45
N ASN A 304 -4.24 -6.73 13.19
CA ASN A 304 -5.51 -7.29 12.73
C ASN A 304 -5.47 -8.84 12.64
N GLY A 305 -4.62 -9.46 13.47
CA GLY A 305 -4.55 -10.90 13.69
C GLY A 305 -5.00 -11.29 15.09
N THR A 306 -5.15 -12.58 15.32
CA THR A 306 -5.45 -13.18 16.63
C THR A 306 -4.40 -14.20 17.07
N THR A 307 -3.60 -14.71 16.12
CA THR A 307 -2.54 -15.71 16.32
C THR A 307 -1.39 -15.45 15.35
N HIS A 308 -0.20 -15.96 15.66
CA HIS A 308 0.92 -16.02 14.72
C HIS A 308 0.74 -17.20 13.76
N ASP A 309 1.28 -17.08 12.55
CA ASP A 309 1.31 -18.20 11.58
C ASP A 309 2.55 -19.10 11.77
N LEU A 310 3.46 -18.74 12.68
CA LEU A 310 4.73 -19.42 12.93
C LEU A 310 5.05 -19.48 14.42
N ASP A 311 5.91 -20.45 14.77
CA ASP A 311 6.58 -20.55 16.05
C ASP A 311 7.93 -19.78 16.05
N PHE A 312 8.41 -19.42 17.25
CA PHE A 312 9.62 -18.62 17.44
C PHE A 312 10.64 -19.37 18.32
N PRO A 313 11.41 -20.32 17.76
CA PRO A 313 12.30 -21.19 18.55
C PRO A 313 13.52 -20.46 19.18
N GLY A 314 13.81 -19.21 18.79
CA GLY A 314 14.95 -18.45 19.30
C GLY A 314 16.26 -18.73 18.55
N GLU A 315 17.36 -18.15 19.05
CA GLU A 315 18.74 -18.36 18.55
C GLU A 315 18.98 -17.97 17.07
N LEU A 316 18.29 -16.93 16.61
CA LEU A 316 18.43 -16.41 15.25
C LEU A 316 19.26 -15.13 15.20
N VAL A 317 19.96 -14.93 14.09
CA VAL A 317 20.69 -13.68 13.79
C VAL A 317 19.79 -12.76 12.96
N MET A 318 19.60 -11.52 13.41
CA MET A 318 18.86 -10.50 12.69
C MET A 318 19.81 -9.66 11.82
N VAL A 319 19.44 -9.46 10.56
CA VAL A 319 20.09 -8.51 9.64
C VAL A 319 19.09 -7.40 9.33
N LEU A 320 19.51 -6.15 9.52
CA LEU A 320 18.72 -4.95 9.23
C LEU A 320 19.12 -4.35 7.89
#